data_AF-A0A7W0ZWH1-F1
#
_entry.id   AF-A0A7W0ZWH1-F1
#
_cell.length_a   1.000
_cell.length_b   1.000
_cell.length_c   1.000
_cell.angle_alpha   90.00
_cell.angle_beta   90.00
_cell.angle_gamma   90.00
#
_symmetry.space_group_name_H-M   'P 1'
#
loop_
_entity.id
_entity.type
_entity.pdbx_description
1 polymer ?
#
loop_
_entity_poly.entity_id
_entity_poly.type
_entity_poly.pdbx_seq_one_letter_code
_entity_poly.pdbx_strand_id
1 'polypeptide(L)'
;VAIGADRTIYVGSHDARLYAIAPDGKVRWRVAAADKISATPGISTNHTILVGTEDEHLYALAPNGTLLWLLPLAGDVDTTPAIGRDGTIYVAGDDAHLHAFR
;
A
#
# COMPACT_ATOMS: atom_id res chain seq x y z
N VAL A 1 8.65 1.89 -3.78
CA VAL A 1 8.06 3.05 -4.49
C VAL A 1 7.19 2.57 -5.65
N ALA A 2 6.07 3.23 -5.92
CA ALA A 2 5.24 3.00 -7.12
C ALA A 2 4.90 4.33 -7.81
N ILE A 3 4.56 4.29 -9.10
CA ILE A 3 4.22 5.48 -9.89
C ILE A 3 2.86 5.28 -10.54
N GLY A 4 1.90 6.14 -10.22
CA GLY A 4 0.57 6.16 -10.82
C GLY A 4 0.55 6.66 -12.26
N ALA A 5 -0.57 6.44 -12.96
CA ALA A 5 -0.74 6.87 -14.35
C ALA A 5 -0.63 8.40 -14.54
N ASP A 6 -0.98 9.17 -13.50
CA ASP A 6 -0.84 10.64 -13.46
C ASP A 6 0.56 11.10 -13.01
N ARG A 7 1.51 10.16 -12.94
CA ARG A 7 2.89 10.34 -12.47
C ARG A 7 3.01 10.69 -11.00
N THR A 8 1.96 10.52 -10.19
CA THR A 8 2.11 10.57 -8.72
C THR A 8 2.98 9.42 -8.24
N ILE A 9 3.95 9.74 -7.39
CA ILE A 9 4.89 8.80 -6.78
C ILE A 9 4.35 8.44 -5.40
N TYR A 10 4.19 7.14 -5.14
CA TYR A 10 3.73 6.60 -3.87
C TYR A 10 4.87 5.90 -3.12
N VAL A 11 5.10 6.29 -1.86
CA VAL A 11 6.24 5.83 -1.05
C VAL A 11 5.80 5.58 0.38
N GLY A 12 6.00 4.34 0.85
CA GLY A 12 5.95 4.00 2.27
C GLY A 12 7.23 4.44 2.98
N SER A 13 7.13 4.77 4.25
CA SER A 13 8.24 5.28 5.06
C SER A 13 8.17 4.73 6.50
N HIS A 14 9.34 4.63 7.12
CA HIS A 14 9.52 4.21 8.52
C HIS A 14 9.02 5.24 9.54
N ASP A 15 8.53 6.40 9.10
CA ASP A 15 7.82 7.37 9.94
C ASP A 15 6.31 7.06 10.06
N ALA A 16 5.92 5.81 9.78
CA ALA A 16 4.56 5.29 9.78
C ALA A 16 3.61 6.03 8.82
N ARG A 17 4.12 6.45 7.65
CA ARG A 17 3.31 7.19 6.66
C ARG A 17 3.49 6.69 5.24
N LEU A 18 2.39 6.68 4.50
CA LEU A 18 2.37 6.60 3.04
C LEU A 18 2.27 8.00 2.47
N TYR A 19 3.16 8.32 1.54
CA TYR A 19 3.22 9.60 0.85
C TYR A 19 2.75 9.46 -0.59
N ALA A 20 2.00 10.45 -1.07
CA ALA A 20 1.78 10.70 -2.49
C ALA A 20 2.46 12.01 -2.88
N ILE A 21 3.38 11.93 -3.85
CA ILE A 21 4.24 13.04 -4.25
C ILE A 21 3.98 13.35 -5.72
N ALA A 22 3.78 14.62 -6.05
CA ALA A 22 3.63 15.08 -7.41
C ALA A 22 4.98 15.03 -8.17
N PRO A 23 4.98 15.03 -9.52
CA PRO A 23 6.21 15.02 -10.31
C PRO A 23 7.17 16.18 -10.03
N ASP A 24 6.68 17.29 -9.48
CA ASP A 24 7.47 18.45 -9.08
C ASP A 24 8.06 18.34 -7.66
N GLY A 25 7.89 17.19 -7.00
CA GLY A 25 8.39 16.90 -5.66
C GLY A 25 7.49 17.37 -4.52
N LYS A 26 6.34 18.02 -4.79
CA LYS A 26 5.42 18.44 -3.73
C LYS A 26 4.59 17.27 -3.22
N VAL A 27 4.45 17.17 -1.90
CA VAL A 27 3.53 16.22 -1.27
C VAL A 27 2.08 16.63 -1.59
N ARG A 28 1.34 15.74 -2.25
CA ARG A 28 -0.11 15.90 -2.48
C ARG A 28 -0.89 15.55 -1.24
N TRP A 29 -0.55 14.42 -0.62
CA TRP A 29 -1.14 13.96 0.63
C TRP A 29 -0.20 12.98 1.34
N ARG A 30 -0.47 12.75 2.63
CA ARG A 30 0.14 11.69 3.43
C ARG A 30 -0.92 11.03 4.29
N VAL A 31 -0.83 9.72 4.48
CA VAL A 31 -1.72 8.93 5.34
C VAL A 31 -0.87 8.25 6.40
N ALA A 32 -1.32 8.29 7.65
CA ALA A 32 -0.67 7.60 8.76
C ALA A 32 -1.17 6.15 8.85
N ALA A 33 -0.23 5.23 9.01
CA ALA A 33 -0.46 3.89 9.53
C ALA A 33 -0.18 3.89 11.05
N ALA A 34 -0.46 2.78 11.72
CA ALA A 34 -0.15 2.64 13.14
C ALA A 34 1.33 2.26 13.40
N ASP A 35 2.00 1.68 12.41
CA ASP A 35 3.44 1.38 12.44
C ASP A 35 4.10 1.63 11.07
N LYS A 36 5.39 1.29 10.95
CA LYS A 36 6.24 1.55 9.80
C LYS A 36 5.66 0.95 8.53
N ILE A 37 6.01 1.59 7.42
CA ILE A 37 5.70 1.12 6.08
C ILE A 37 7.02 0.82 5.37
N SER A 38 7.48 -0.43 5.49
CA SER A 38 8.69 -0.93 4.85
C SER A 38 8.42 -1.47 3.44
N ALA A 39 7.17 -1.87 3.17
CA ALA A 39 6.74 -2.37 1.87
C ALA A 39 6.72 -1.30 0.77
N THR A 40 6.95 -1.72 -0.48
CA THR A 40 6.62 -0.90 -1.64
C THR A 40 5.11 -0.97 -1.91
N PRO A 41 4.44 0.17 -2.20
CA PRO A 41 3.03 0.13 -2.58
C PRO A 41 2.80 -0.57 -3.92
N GLY A 42 1.69 -1.29 -4.07
CA GLY A 42 1.16 -1.77 -5.35
C GLY A 42 0.02 -0.86 -5.84
N ILE A 43 -0.18 -0.76 -7.17
CA ILE A 43 -1.29 0.00 -7.76
C ILE A 43 -2.11 -0.94 -8.63
N SER A 44 -3.39 -1.10 -8.30
CA SER A 44 -4.32 -1.94 -9.07
C SER A 44 -4.80 -1.26 -10.35
N THR A 45 -5.51 -2.02 -11.20
CA THR A 45 -6.08 -1.52 -12.46
C THR A 45 -7.16 -0.45 -12.27
N ASN A 46 -7.83 -0.42 -11.12
CA ASN A 46 -8.77 0.64 -10.73
C ASN A 46 -8.10 1.77 -9.93
N HIS A 47 -6.76 1.85 -9.95
CA HIS A 47 -5.96 2.88 -9.28
C HIS A 47 -6.01 2.87 -7.75
N THR A 48 -6.46 1.77 -7.13
CA THR A 48 -6.31 1.57 -5.68
C THR A 48 -4.82 1.37 -5.36
N ILE A 49 -4.33 2.14 -4.38
CA ILE A 49 -2.99 1.97 -3.82
C ILE A 49 -3.07 0.99 -2.67
N LEU A 50 -2.31 -0.09 -2.76
CA LEU A 50 -2.21 -1.14 -1.75
C LEU A 50 -0.84 -1.06 -1.09
N VAL A 51 -0.78 -1.09 0.24
CA VAL A 51 0.50 -1.08 0.94
C VAL A 51 0.42 -1.88 2.23
N GLY A 52 1.37 -2.80 2.41
CA GLY A 52 1.53 -3.55 3.64
C GLY A 52 2.27 -2.71 4.69
N THR A 53 1.93 -2.93 5.95
CA THR A 53 2.43 -2.18 7.10
C THR A 53 2.86 -3.12 8.23
N GLU A 54 3.81 -2.68 9.05
CA GLU A 54 4.28 -3.39 10.25
C GLU A 54 3.24 -3.37 11.39
N ASP A 55 2.08 -2.73 11.19
CA ASP A 55 0.95 -2.82 12.13
C ASP A 55 0.02 -4.01 11.83
N GLU A 56 0.52 -5.01 11.10
CA GLU A 56 -0.19 -6.22 10.71
C GLU A 56 -1.38 -6.00 9.76
N HIS A 57 -1.38 -4.92 8.96
CA HIS A 57 -2.45 -4.68 7.99
C HIS A 57 -1.96 -4.54 6.55
N LEU A 58 -2.89 -4.80 5.63
CA LEU A 58 -2.82 -4.28 4.28
C LEU A 58 -3.80 -3.10 4.13
N TYR A 59 -3.25 -1.95 3.79
CA TYR A 59 -4.01 -0.72 3.54
C TYR A 59 -4.41 -0.62 2.08
N ALA A 60 -5.66 -0.26 1.81
CA ALA A 60 -6.13 0.12 0.50
C ALA A 60 -6.62 1.56 0.48
N LEU A 61 -6.05 2.35 -0.43
CA LEU A 61 -6.27 3.79 -0.52
C LEU A 61 -6.72 4.17 -1.92
N ALA A 62 -7.65 5.11 -2.01
CA ALA A 62 -7.98 5.77 -3.26
C ALA A 62 -6.82 6.72 -3.68
N PRO A 63 -6.73 7.11 -4.96
CA PRO A 63 -5.70 8.05 -5.44
C PRO A 63 -5.60 9.39 -4.70
N ASN A 64 -6.70 9.82 -4.08
CA ASN A 64 -6.77 11.05 -3.28
C ASN A 64 -6.35 10.87 -1.82
N GLY A 65 -5.93 9.66 -1.42
CA GLY A 65 -5.51 9.33 -0.06
C GLY A 65 -6.64 8.91 0.88
N THR A 66 -7.88 8.77 0.39
CA THR A 66 -8.98 8.23 1.19
C THR A 66 -8.78 6.74 1.46
N LEU A 67 -8.83 6.33 2.72
CA LEU A 67 -8.84 4.92 3.11
C LEU A 67 -10.11 4.24 2.59
N LEU A 68 -9.94 3.22 1.75
CA LEU A 68 -11.03 2.41 1.23
C LEU A 68 -11.36 1.25 2.16
N TRP A 69 -10.33 0.52 2.59
CA TRP A 69 -10.44 -0.58 3.54
C TRP A 69 -9.08 -0.93 4.16
N LEU A 70 -9.15 -1.69 5.25
CA LEU A 70 -8.04 -2.34 5.93
C LEU A 70 -8.31 -3.83 5.97
N LEU A 71 -7.29 -4.62 5.65
CA LEU A 71 -7.32 -6.06 5.85
C LEU A 71 -6.35 -6.40 6.98
N PRO A 72 -6.85 -6.83 8.17
CA PRO A 72 -5.98 -7.33 9.22
C PRO A 72 -5.39 -8.67 8.80
N LEU A 73 -4.08 -8.81 8.98
CA LEU A 73 -3.29 -10.03 8.90
C LEU A 73 -2.74 -10.34 10.31
N ALA A 74 -2.07 -11.47 10.50
CA ALA A 74 -1.60 -11.92 11.82
C ALA A 74 -0.08 -11.76 11.99
N GLY A 75 0.51 -10.76 11.35
CA GLY A 75 1.94 -10.45 11.37
C GLY A 75 2.30 -9.33 10.39
N ASP A 76 3.48 -8.76 10.58
CA ASP A 76 4.01 -7.63 9.82
C ASP A 76 3.93 -7.89 8.32
N VAL A 77 3.51 -6.85 7.58
CA VAL A 77 3.28 -6.93 6.14
C VAL A 77 4.34 -6.12 5.41
N ASP A 78 5.58 -6.60 5.47
CA ASP A 78 6.74 -5.92 4.86
C ASP A 78 6.92 -6.22 3.37
N THR A 79 6.04 -7.04 2.81
CA THR A 79 6.11 -7.45 1.41
C THR A 79 5.29 -6.55 0.49
N THR A 80 5.74 -6.42 -0.76
CA THR A 80 5.02 -5.68 -1.79
C THR A 80 3.84 -6.53 -2.30
N PRO A 81 2.59 -6.04 -2.25
CA PRO A 81 1.44 -6.80 -2.73
C PRO A 81 1.52 -7.01 -4.26
N ALA A 82 1.20 -8.22 -4.71
CA ALA A 82 1.08 -8.55 -6.13
C ALA A 82 -0.39 -8.58 -6.54
N ILE A 83 -0.69 -8.11 -7.75
CA ILE A 83 -2.08 -7.96 -8.22
C ILE A 83 -2.24 -8.77 -9.51
N GLY A 84 -3.10 -9.78 -9.45
CA GLY A 84 -3.47 -10.60 -10.59
C GLY A 84 -4.25 -9.82 -11.65
N ARG A 85 -4.19 -10.28 -12.89
CA ARG A 85 -4.96 -9.66 -14.01
C ARG A 85 -6.46 -9.68 -13.78
N ASP A 86 -6.94 -10.64 -13.01
CA ASP A 86 -8.32 -10.81 -12.61
C ASP A 86 -8.74 -9.92 -11.43
N GLY A 87 -7.78 -9.20 -10.82
CA GLY A 87 -7.99 -8.34 -9.65
C GLY A 87 -7.68 -9.00 -8.31
N THR A 88 -7.30 -10.29 -8.28
CA THR A 88 -6.90 -10.95 -7.04
C THR A 88 -5.63 -10.31 -6.47
N ILE A 89 -5.64 -9.96 -5.19
CA ILE A 89 -4.49 -9.40 -4.48
C ILE A 89 -3.81 -10.51 -3.70
N TYR A 90 -2.49 -10.61 -3.84
CA TYR A 90 -1.63 -11.56 -3.14
C TYR A 90 -0.69 -10.79 -2.22
N VAL A 91 -0.63 -11.18 -0.95
CA VAL A 91 0.22 -10.54 0.05
C VAL A 91 0.74 -11.58 1.03
N ALA A 92 2.03 -11.51 1.36
CA ALA A 92 2.64 -12.35 2.38
C ALA A 92 3.00 -11.49 3.60
N GLY A 93 2.82 -12.05 4.79
CA GLY A 93 3.27 -11.43 6.03
C GLY A 93 4.11 -12.38 6.85
N ASP A 94 4.55 -11.89 8.00
CA ASP A 94 5.33 -12.66 8.98
C ASP A 94 4.50 -13.73 9.72
N ASP A 95 3.20 -13.80 9.43
CA ASP A 95 2.33 -14.89 9.87
C ASP A 95 2.60 -16.24 9.17
N ALA A 96 3.64 -16.30 8.33
CA ALA A 96 4.06 -17.45 7.55
C ALA A 96 3.04 -17.91 6.49
N HIS A 97 2.10 -17.05 6.11
CA HIS A 97 1.10 -17.33 5.08
C HIS A 97 1.21 -16.37 3.88
N LEU A 98 0.83 -16.89 2.71
CA LEU A 98 0.48 -16.09 1.54
C LEU A 98 -1.04 -16.00 1.49
N HIS A 99 -1.56 -14.78 1.58
CA HIS A 99 -2.98 -14.49 1.48
C HIS A 99 -3.35 -14.14 0.05
N ALA A 100 -4.55 -14.54 -0.37
CA ALA A 100 -5.12 -14.18 -1.67
C ALA A 100 -6.59 -13.79 -1.49
N PHE A 101 -6.98 -12.62 -1.96
CA PHE A 101 -8.35 -12.10 -1.78
C PHE A 101 -8.77 -11.20 -2.96
N ARG A 102 -10.09 -10.99 -3.10
CA ARG A 102 -10.72 -10.29 -4.22
C ARG A 102 -11.80 -9.35 -3.74
#